data_AF-A0A1X7RI29-F1
#
_entry.id   AF-A0A1X7RI29-F1
#
_cell.length_a   1.000
_cell.length_b   1.000
_cell.length_c   1.000
_cell.angle_alpha   90.00
_cell.angle_beta   90.00
_cell.angle_gamma   90.00
#
_symmetry.space_group_name_H-M   'P 1'
#
loop_
_entity.id
_entity.type
_entity.pdbx_description
1 polymer ?
#
loop_
_entity_poly.entity_id
_entity_poly.type
_entity_poly.pdbx_seq_one_letter_code
_entity_poly.pdbx_strand_id
1 'polypeptide(L)'
;MASITSNPSSRSISNTLLTLLFILISALSLYGMRLSPVTHVMADIFRDMWSTPDFHWPTNGVLARKVYTGIPLVDYFLKVLGTAFLPGSAGWERKLWLLHVEFLVSFGAVVGVLNVEAGRRGNQGRWIAYTSLWSLLYQNGGAVVLPIYYILHARATSSSPSSFHPSSQLLPTPLASTLNTALLLGYWIPTFFLLYPIQDPDVKQLVIAVWQFSPMYVNLIWWIESQLTESTTTTTTSSSAKGKGGRSDLPSLRVLYATIITICTATHLGVISSILTTTSPGVSFSSVYLLHYRSVFTPYESLHYIFQVDFWGIFLATGIWCLVGVRDLRNLGITDVGYVSATVGLGVVSVLAGPGAAVAGFWWWREEKLAGIPIAGGDGKGK
;
A
#
# COMPACT_ATOMS: atom_id res chain seq x y z
N MET A 1 19.95 -5.71 -30.48
CA MET A 1 20.31 -5.06 -29.20
C MET A 1 20.61 -3.59 -29.49
N ALA A 2 19.69 -2.69 -29.17
CA ALA A 2 19.99 -1.27 -29.27
C ALA A 2 21.00 -0.90 -28.16
N SER A 3 22.09 -0.25 -28.55
CA SER A 3 23.11 0.26 -27.65
C SER A 3 22.48 1.24 -26.65
N ILE A 4 22.50 0.88 -25.36
CA ILE A 4 21.99 1.70 -24.26
C ILE A 4 22.94 2.89 -24.07
N THR A 5 22.65 3.99 -24.77
CA THR A 5 23.44 5.24 -24.71
C THR A 5 22.72 6.31 -23.89
N SER A 6 22.29 5.97 -22.67
CA SER A 6 21.90 7.02 -21.71
C SER A 6 23.17 7.59 -21.06
N ASN A 7 23.41 8.89 -21.20
CA ASN A 7 24.57 9.57 -20.62
C ASN A 7 24.55 9.43 -19.08
N PRO A 8 25.58 8.85 -18.42
CA PRO A 8 25.59 8.55 -16.99
C PRO A 8 25.27 9.76 -16.09
N SER A 9 25.69 10.95 -16.51
CA SER A 9 25.46 12.22 -15.80
C SER A 9 23.97 12.59 -15.73
N SER A 10 23.22 12.45 -16.84
CA SER A 10 21.78 12.75 -16.87
C SER A 10 20.96 11.76 -16.03
N ARG A 11 21.41 10.50 -15.96
CA ARG A 11 20.78 9.47 -15.13
C ARG A 11 20.95 9.76 -13.64
N SER A 12 22.13 10.25 -13.25
CA SER A 12 22.44 10.67 -11.88
C SER A 12 21.57 11.85 -11.43
N ILE A 13 21.47 12.91 -12.25
CA ILE A 13 20.64 14.09 -11.94
C ILE A 13 19.17 13.71 -11.77
N SER A 14 18.62 12.90 -12.68
CA SER A 14 17.22 12.46 -12.60
C SER A 14 16.94 11.60 -11.36
N ASN A 15 17.89 10.76 -10.92
CA ASN A 15 17.75 9.99 -9.68
C ASN A 15 17.80 10.86 -8.42
N THR A 16 18.63 11.91 -8.44
CA THR A 16 18.68 12.90 -7.36
C THR A 16 17.36 13.65 -7.24
N LEU A 17 16.80 14.14 -8.35
CA LEU A 17 15.52 14.84 -8.35
C LEU A 17 14.37 13.97 -7.83
N LEU A 18 14.30 12.69 -8.25
CA LEU A 18 13.31 11.75 -7.73
C LEU A 18 13.48 11.51 -6.23
N THR A 19 14.72 11.36 -5.76
CA THR A 19 15.02 11.22 -4.33
C THR A 19 14.53 12.43 -3.56
N LEU A 20 14.85 13.65 -4.02
CA LEU A 20 14.43 14.89 -3.37
C LEU A 20 12.91 15.03 -3.34
N LEU A 21 12.21 14.61 -4.41
CA LEU A 21 10.76 14.64 -4.46
C LEU A 21 10.13 13.69 -3.42
N PHE A 22 10.63 12.46 -3.29
CA PHE A 22 10.14 11.54 -2.27
C PHE A 22 10.45 12.03 -0.84
N ILE A 23 11.64 12.61 -0.61
CA ILE A 23 11.98 13.24 0.67
C ILE A 23 11.03 14.40 0.97
N LEU A 24 10.73 15.24 -0.03
CA LEU A 24 9.80 16.36 0.14
C LEU A 24 8.40 15.87 0.51
N ILE A 25 7.88 14.84 -0.16
CA ILE A 25 6.56 14.25 0.18
C ILE A 25 6.58 13.69 1.61
N SER A 26 7.64 12.97 1.98
CA SER A 26 7.81 12.42 3.34
C SER A 26 7.84 13.55 4.39
N ALA A 27 8.60 14.62 4.15
CA ALA A 27 8.73 15.75 5.05
C ALA A 27 7.44 16.57 5.19
N LEU A 28 6.74 16.84 4.07
CA LEU A 28 5.45 17.52 4.08
C LEU A 28 4.38 16.69 4.79
N SER A 29 4.39 15.37 4.58
CA SER A 29 3.46 14.46 5.26
C SER A 29 3.75 14.39 6.77
N LEU A 30 5.03 14.33 7.15
CA LEU A 30 5.44 14.40 8.55
C LEU A 30 4.99 15.72 9.19
N TYR A 31 5.19 16.84 8.49
CA TYR A 31 4.71 18.13 8.94
C TYR A 31 3.18 18.11 9.12
N GLY A 32 2.42 17.73 8.10
CA GLY A 32 0.96 17.72 8.14
C GLY A 32 0.41 16.81 9.24
N MET A 33 0.96 15.61 9.40
CA MET A 33 0.44 14.60 10.33
C MET A 33 0.93 14.75 11.78
N ARG A 34 2.12 15.33 12.01
CA ARG A 34 2.76 15.33 13.33
C ARG A 34 3.13 16.71 13.87
N LEU A 35 3.47 17.67 13.01
CA LEU A 35 4.06 18.95 13.44
C LEU A 35 3.17 20.17 13.16
N SER A 36 2.12 20.02 12.35
CA SER A 36 1.22 21.12 12.02
C SER A 36 0.35 21.50 13.21
N PRO A 37 -0.17 22.75 13.29
CA PRO A 37 -1.02 23.15 14.41
C PRO A 37 -2.26 22.26 14.64
N VAL A 38 -2.71 21.57 13.59
CA VAL A 38 -3.82 20.60 13.61
C VAL A 38 -3.57 19.46 14.60
N THR A 39 -2.30 19.12 14.83
CA THR A 39 -1.90 17.97 15.64
C THR A 39 -1.90 18.27 17.13
N HIS A 40 -1.94 19.54 17.55
CA HIS A 40 -2.00 19.90 18.97
C HIS A 40 -3.27 19.37 19.64
N VAL A 41 -4.43 19.47 18.98
CA VAL A 41 -5.70 18.91 19.47
C VAL A 41 -5.56 17.41 19.70
N MET A 42 -4.92 16.69 18.77
CA MET A 42 -4.70 15.25 18.94
C MET A 42 -3.65 14.94 20.00
N ALA A 43 -2.59 15.74 20.11
CA ALA A 43 -1.59 15.59 21.16
C ALA A 43 -2.22 15.76 22.56
N ASP A 44 -3.15 16.72 22.71
CA ASP A 44 -3.93 16.91 23.92
C ASP A 44 -4.83 15.69 24.19
N ILE A 45 -5.57 15.20 23.18
CA ILE A 45 -6.38 13.97 23.32
C ILE A 45 -5.52 12.77 23.74
N PHE A 46 -4.34 12.58 23.13
CA PHE A 46 -3.45 11.50 23.52
C PHE A 46 -2.92 11.67 24.95
N ARG A 47 -2.56 12.90 25.35
CA ARG A 47 -2.12 13.20 26.72
C ARG A 47 -3.22 12.93 27.73
N ASP A 48 -4.45 13.33 27.43
CA ASP A 48 -5.60 13.17 28.31
C ASP A 48 -6.00 11.68 28.41
N MET A 49 -5.98 10.97 27.27
CA MET A 49 -6.15 9.51 27.25
C MET A 49 -5.09 8.79 28.07
N TRP A 50 -3.85 9.28 28.09
CA TRP A 50 -2.79 8.70 28.91
C TRP A 50 -3.00 8.95 30.41
N SER A 51 -3.30 10.20 30.77
CA SER A 51 -3.30 10.67 32.16
C SER A 51 -4.59 10.36 32.91
N THR A 52 -5.73 10.24 32.23
CA THR A 52 -7.05 10.06 32.85
C THR A 52 -7.42 8.58 32.91
N PRO A 53 -7.50 7.91 34.08
CA PRO A 53 -7.77 6.47 34.18
C PRO A 53 -8.94 6.00 33.32
N ASP A 54 -10.08 6.66 33.45
CA ASP A 54 -11.31 6.38 32.70
C ASP A 54 -11.56 7.45 31.63
N PHE A 55 -10.63 7.54 30.67
CA PHE A 55 -10.79 8.48 29.56
C PHE A 55 -11.99 8.10 28.69
N HIS A 56 -12.96 9.02 28.59
CA HIS A 56 -14.08 8.92 27.68
C HIS A 56 -13.88 9.86 26.51
N TRP A 57 -14.18 9.40 25.30
CA TRP A 57 -14.11 10.24 24.12
C TRP A 57 -15.05 11.45 24.24
N PRO A 58 -14.54 12.69 24.06
CA PRO A 58 -15.31 13.90 24.36
C PRO A 58 -16.66 14.00 23.65
N THR A 59 -16.75 13.52 22.41
CA THR A 59 -17.95 13.75 21.57
C THR A 59 -19.05 12.69 21.76
N ASN A 60 -18.70 11.48 22.18
CA ASN A 60 -19.67 10.37 22.22
C ASN A 60 -19.63 9.52 23.52
N GLY A 61 -18.77 9.88 24.47
CA GLY A 61 -18.69 9.24 25.77
C GLY A 61 -18.22 7.78 25.73
N VAL A 62 -17.58 7.33 24.65
CA VAL A 62 -17.04 5.96 24.60
C VAL A 62 -15.79 5.86 25.46
N LEU A 63 -15.77 4.91 26.40
CA LEU A 63 -14.59 4.61 27.22
C LEU A 63 -13.47 4.03 26.35
N ALA A 64 -12.29 4.64 26.41
CA ALA A 64 -11.13 4.16 25.67
C ALA A 64 -10.48 2.96 26.38
N ARG A 65 -10.27 1.87 25.64
CA ARG A 65 -9.54 0.70 26.09
C ARG A 65 -8.04 1.02 26.16
N LYS A 66 -7.46 0.73 27.33
CA LYS A 66 -6.04 1.02 27.64
C LYS A 66 -5.13 -0.19 27.74
N VAL A 67 -5.73 -1.36 27.93
CA VAL A 67 -5.01 -2.63 28.07
C VAL A 67 -5.61 -3.60 27.05
N TYR A 68 -4.74 -4.13 26.19
CA TYR A 68 -5.12 -5.06 25.13
C TYR A 68 -4.47 -6.43 25.38
N THR A 69 -3.17 -6.42 25.66
CA THR A 69 -2.34 -7.62 25.81
C THR A 69 -1.69 -7.73 27.18
N GLY A 70 -1.57 -6.62 27.92
CA GLY A 70 -0.80 -6.53 29.16
C GLY A 70 0.70 -6.32 28.95
N ILE A 71 1.19 -6.33 27.71
CA ILE A 71 2.59 -6.02 27.37
C ILE A 71 2.72 -4.51 27.17
N PRO A 72 3.52 -3.79 27.99
CA PRO A 72 3.51 -2.32 28.00
C PRO A 72 3.78 -1.67 26.64
N LEU A 73 4.77 -2.18 25.88
CA LEU A 73 5.13 -1.63 24.57
C LEU A 73 4.06 -1.87 23.51
N VAL A 74 3.44 -3.06 23.51
CA VAL A 74 2.38 -3.42 22.56
C VAL A 74 1.13 -2.60 22.87
N ASP A 75 0.76 -2.51 24.15
CA ASP A 75 -0.39 -1.72 24.58
C ASP A 75 -0.18 -0.23 24.33
N TYR A 76 1.05 0.29 24.46
CA TYR A 76 1.39 1.65 24.07
C TYR A 76 1.06 1.91 22.59
N PHE A 77 1.54 1.04 21.70
CA PHE A 77 1.29 1.14 20.27
C PHE A 77 -0.21 1.05 19.94
N LEU A 78 -0.90 0.07 20.51
CA LEU A 78 -2.33 -0.15 20.29
C LEU A 78 -3.20 0.97 20.86
N LYS A 79 -2.80 1.61 21.96
CA LYS A 79 -3.51 2.79 22.50
C LYS A 79 -3.46 3.97 21.54
N VAL A 80 -2.28 4.29 20.99
CA VAL A 80 -2.12 5.41 20.05
C VAL A 80 -2.92 5.15 18.78
N LEU A 81 -2.72 4.00 18.14
CA LEU A 81 -3.37 3.70 16.87
C LEU A 81 -4.86 3.37 17.04
N GLY A 82 -5.24 2.66 18.10
CA GLY A 82 -6.64 2.41 18.45
C GLY A 82 -7.41 3.71 18.59
N THR A 83 -6.87 4.67 19.33
CA THR A 83 -7.46 6.00 19.50
C THR A 83 -7.55 6.75 18.16
N ALA A 84 -6.51 6.73 17.33
CA ALA A 84 -6.53 7.43 16.05
C ALA A 84 -7.56 6.85 15.07
N PHE A 85 -7.69 5.52 15.00
CA PHE A 85 -8.53 4.82 14.02
C PHE A 85 -9.99 4.67 14.47
N LEU A 86 -10.28 4.77 15.77
CA LEU A 86 -11.63 4.51 16.30
C LEU A 86 -12.70 5.43 15.70
N PRO A 87 -12.56 6.77 15.69
CA PRO A 87 -13.62 7.65 15.19
C PRO A 87 -14.01 7.38 13.74
N GLY A 88 -13.02 7.13 12.89
CA GLY A 88 -13.24 6.89 11.48
C GLY A 88 -13.77 5.50 11.17
N SER A 89 -13.21 4.46 11.80
CA SER A 89 -13.67 3.08 11.59
C SER A 89 -15.04 2.80 12.23
N ALA A 90 -15.38 3.48 13.33
CA ALA A 90 -16.69 3.36 13.98
C ALA A 90 -17.78 4.23 13.33
N GLY A 91 -17.44 5.05 12.35
CA GLY A 91 -18.42 5.82 11.59
C GLY A 91 -18.99 7.04 12.32
N TRP A 92 -18.26 7.58 13.31
CA TRP A 92 -18.75 8.71 14.11
C TRP A 92 -18.92 10.00 13.30
N GLU A 93 -18.11 10.18 12.26
CA GLU A 93 -18.34 11.18 11.22
C GLU A 93 -18.38 10.55 9.83
N ARG A 94 -19.44 10.85 9.06
CA ARG A 94 -19.66 10.24 7.75
C ARG A 94 -18.54 10.55 6.75
N LYS A 95 -18.05 11.78 6.68
CA LYS A 95 -16.98 12.20 5.77
C LYS A 95 -15.63 11.50 6.09
N LEU A 96 -15.31 11.36 7.38
CA LEU A 96 -14.11 10.66 7.85
C LEU A 96 -14.21 9.16 7.59
N TRP A 97 -15.39 8.57 7.81
CA TRP A 97 -15.63 7.16 7.51
C TRP A 97 -15.49 6.86 6.02
N LEU A 98 -16.07 7.70 5.15
CA LEU A 98 -15.94 7.54 3.69
C LEU A 98 -14.48 7.60 3.23
N LEU A 99 -13.70 8.55 3.77
CA LEU A 99 -12.26 8.60 3.51
C LEU A 99 -11.55 7.33 4.01
N HIS A 100 -11.86 6.85 5.21
CA HIS A 100 -11.26 5.62 5.74
C HIS A 100 -11.56 4.39 4.89
N VAL A 101 -12.80 4.25 4.43
CA VAL A 101 -13.19 3.16 3.52
C VAL A 101 -12.36 3.21 2.25
N GLU A 102 -12.32 4.37 1.59
CA GLU A 102 -11.53 4.57 0.37
C GLU A 102 -10.04 4.30 0.61
N PHE A 103 -9.50 4.88 1.68
CA PHE A 103 -8.08 4.80 2.02
C PHE A 103 -7.65 3.37 2.30
N LEU A 104 -8.28 2.70 3.27
CA LEU A 104 -7.81 1.41 3.75
C LEU A 104 -8.02 0.32 2.70
N VAL A 105 -9.15 0.32 1.98
CA VAL A 105 -9.33 -0.67 0.92
C VAL A 105 -8.35 -0.45 -0.23
N SER A 106 -8.14 0.81 -0.64
CA SER A 106 -7.16 1.12 -1.71
C SER A 106 -5.73 0.84 -1.28
N PHE A 107 -5.39 1.02 0.00
CA PHE A 107 -4.04 0.76 0.52
C PHE A 107 -3.66 -0.70 0.41
N GLY A 108 -4.65 -1.59 0.41
CA GLY A 108 -4.45 -2.98 0.05
C GLY A 108 -3.66 -3.15 -1.26
N ALA A 109 -3.95 -2.37 -2.30
CA ALA A 109 -3.18 -2.45 -3.56
C ALA A 109 -1.68 -2.21 -3.35
N VAL A 110 -1.33 -1.27 -2.46
CA VAL A 110 0.07 -1.01 -2.08
C VAL A 110 0.65 -2.22 -1.36
N VAL A 111 -0.06 -2.79 -0.37
CA VAL A 111 0.38 -4.01 0.35
C VAL A 111 0.63 -5.16 -0.64
N GLY A 112 -0.27 -5.40 -1.57
CA GLY A 112 -0.12 -6.46 -2.58
C GLY A 112 1.10 -6.25 -3.47
N VAL A 113 1.27 -5.05 -4.02
CA VAL A 113 2.40 -4.73 -4.90
C VAL A 113 3.73 -4.78 -4.15
N LEU A 114 3.81 -4.26 -2.92
CA LEU A 114 5.03 -4.34 -2.11
C LEU A 114 5.46 -5.79 -1.88
N ASN A 115 4.50 -6.69 -1.64
CA ASN A 115 4.78 -8.12 -1.49
C ASN A 115 5.22 -8.77 -2.80
N VAL A 116 4.61 -8.43 -3.94
CA VAL A 116 5.11 -8.89 -5.26
C VAL A 116 6.57 -8.49 -5.45
N GLU A 117 6.90 -7.22 -5.22
CA GLU A 117 8.26 -6.71 -5.37
C GLU A 117 9.24 -7.35 -4.37
N ALA A 118 8.82 -7.57 -3.13
CA ALA A 118 9.62 -8.22 -2.10
C ALA A 118 9.95 -9.67 -2.43
N GLY A 119 8.99 -10.42 -2.98
CA GLY A 119 9.17 -11.83 -3.31
C GLY A 119 10.03 -12.09 -4.55
N ARG A 120 10.29 -11.08 -5.38
CA ARG A 120 11.10 -11.25 -6.61
C ARG A 120 12.49 -11.77 -6.28
N ARG A 121 12.97 -12.71 -7.12
CA ARG A 121 14.32 -13.29 -6.97
C ARG A 121 15.43 -12.25 -6.90
N GLY A 122 15.34 -11.17 -7.69
CA GLY A 122 16.33 -10.10 -7.71
C GLY A 122 16.37 -9.23 -6.44
N ASN A 123 15.35 -9.33 -5.59
CA ASN A 123 15.22 -8.53 -4.36
C ASN A 123 15.48 -9.33 -3.08
N GLN A 124 15.68 -10.64 -3.18
CA GLN A 124 15.99 -11.51 -2.05
C GLN A 124 17.23 -11.01 -1.28
N GLY A 125 17.12 -10.96 0.04
CA GLY A 125 18.16 -10.47 0.95
C GLY A 125 18.37 -8.95 0.97
N ARG A 126 17.60 -8.17 0.18
CA ARG A 126 17.64 -6.70 0.23
C ARG A 126 16.63 -6.16 1.25
N TRP A 127 16.90 -4.96 1.77
CA TRP A 127 16.01 -4.27 2.70
C TRP A 127 14.54 -4.18 2.26
N ILE A 128 14.30 -4.05 0.94
CA ILE A 128 12.95 -3.95 0.37
C ILE A 128 12.14 -5.27 0.41
N ALA A 129 12.80 -6.41 0.67
CA ALA A 129 12.15 -7.72 0.76
C ALA A 129 11.52 -7.98 2.14
N TYR A 130 11.88 -7.22 3.17
CA TYR A 130 11.36 -7.39 4.53
C TYR A 130 10.07 -6.60 4.74
N THR A 131 9.02 -6.93 4.00
CA THR A 131 7.72 -6.22 4.00
C THR A 131 7.04 -6.17 5.36
N SER A 132 7.23 -7.15 6.25
CA SER A 132 6.74 -7.08 7.64
C SER A 132 7.37 -5.93 8.43
N LEU A 133 8.68 -5.69 8.26
CA LEU A 133 9.37 -4.56 8.89
C LEU A 133 8.82 -3.24 8.36
N TRP A 134 8.70 -3.11 7.04
CA TRP A 134 8.11 -1.92 6.43
C TRP A 134 6.67 -1.68 6.87
N SER A 135 5.90 -2.75 7.07
CA SER A 135 4.54 -2.69 7.59
C SER A 135 4.46 -2.12 8.99
N LEU A 136 5.33 -2.58 9.90
CA LEU A 136 5.45 -2.00 11.24
C LEU A 136 5.80 -0.50 11.19
N LEU A 137 6.69 -0.11 10.27
CA LEU A 137 7.10 1.29 10.13
C LEU A 137 5.96 2.16 9.60
N TYR A 138 5.33 1.76 8.48
CA TYR A 138 4.30 2.59 7.83
C TYR A 138 2.99 2.66 8.62
N GLN A 139 2.73 1.73 9.55
CA GLN A 139 1.56 1.79 10.43
C GLN A 139 1.55 3.07 11.32
N ASN A 140 2.70 3.75 11.46
CA ASN A 140 2.84 5.01 12.19
C ASN A 140 2.78 6.27 11.30
N GLY A 141 2.54 6.12 10.00
CA GLY A 141 2.45 7.23 9.04
C GLY A 141 2.96 6.79 7.67
N GLY A 142 2.06 6.22 6.86
CA GLY A 142 2.46 5.57 5.61
C GLY A 142 2.99 6.56 4.58
N ALA A 143 2.44 7.77 4.55
CA ALA A 143 2.89 8.87 3.71
C ALA A 143 4.32 9.35 4.03
N VAL A 144 4.81 9.08 5.24
CA VAL A 144 6.19 9.38 5.64
C VAL A 144 7.12 8.25 5.22
N VAL A 145 6.71 7.00 5.47
CA VAL A 145 7.57 5.82 5.33
C VAL A 145 7.65 5.30 3.89
N LEU A 146 6.54 5.26 3.16
CA LEU A 146 6.51 4.69 1.80
C LEU A 146 7.39 5.44 0.78
N PRO A 147 7.48 6.78 0.78
CA PRO A 147 8.45 7.47 -0.07
C PRO A 147 9.90 7.00 0.16
N ILE A 148 10.26 6.70 1.42
CA ILE A 148 11.59 6.17 1.77
C ILE A 148 11.76 4.77 1.18
N TYR A 149 10.74 3.91 1.32
CA TYR A 149 10.73 2.60 0.65
C TYR A 149 10.95 2.75 -0.87
N TYR A 150 10.23 3.66 -1.53
CA TYR A 150 10.33 3.86 -2.98
C TYR A 150 11.70 4.36 -3.43
N ILE A 151 12.37 5.20 -2.64
CA ILE A 151 13.77 5.58 -2.89
C ILE A 151 14.67 4.34 -2.86
N LEU A 152 14.54 3.50 -1.83
CA LEU A 152 15.36 2.30 -1.68
C LEU A 152 15.06 1.27 -2.77
N HIS A 153 13.80 1.10 -3.15
CA HIS A 153 13.38 0.24 -4.25
C HIS A 153 13.93 0.73 -5.58
N ALA A 154 13.78 2.02 -5.89
CA ALA A 154 14.32 2.61 -7.11
C ALA A 154 15.83 2.46 -7.18
N ARG A 155 16.56 2.63 -6.07
CA ARG A 155 18.01 2.37 -6.03
C ARG A 155 18.32 0.89 -6.22
N ALA A 156 17.60 -0.02 -5.57
CA ALA A 156 17.82 -1.45 -5.70
C ALA A 156 17.61 -1.95 -7.14
N THR A 157 16.63 -1.39 -7.86
CA THR A 157 16.28 -1.81 -9.22
C THR A 157 17.03 -1.04 -10.30
N SER A 158 17.24 0.27 -10.14
CA SER A 158 17.91 1.13 -11.13
C SER A 158 19.44 1.00 -11.15
N SER A 159 20.07 0.43 -10.12
CA SER A 159 21.55 0.40 -10.01
C SER A 159 22.23 -0.64 -10.90
N SER A 160 21.50 -1.63 -11.43
CA SER A 160 22.09 -2.65 -12.30
C SER A 160 21.11 -3.07 -13.41
N PRO A 161 21.53 -3.10 -14.69
CA PRO A 161 20.76 -3.71 -15.77
C PRO A 161 20.34 -5.16 -15.46
N SER A 162 21.12 -5.89 -14.66
CA SER A 162 20.79 -7.25 -14.24
C SER A 162 19.52 -7.32 -13.37
N SER A 163 19.12 -6.23 -12.71
CA SER A 163 17.91 -6.20 -11.89
C SER A 163 16.65 -6.37 -12.72
N PHE A 164 16.69 -6.01 -14.01
CA PHE A 164 15.59 -6.19 -14.96
C PHE A 164 15.75 -7.43 -15.84
N HIS A 165 16.76 -8.27 -15.56
CA HIS A 165 16.85 -9.57 -16.21
C HIS A 165 15.59 -10.39 -15.91
N PRO A 166 15.01 -11.12 -16.88
CA PRO A 166 13.77 -11.86 -16.66
C PRO A 166 13.80 -12.80 -15.46
N SER A 167 14.94 -13.43 -15.18
CA SER A 167 15.10 -14.29 -13.99
C SER A 167 15.07 -13.53 -12.66
N SER A 168 15.53 -12.29 -12.62
CA SER A 168 15.49 -11.41 -11.45
C SER A 168 14.10 -10.87 -11.19
N GLN A 169 13.32 -10.66 -12.25
CA GLN A 169 11.93 -10.22 -12.15
C GLN A 169 10.96 -11.35 -11.80
N LEU A 170 11.37 -12.62 -11.86
CA LEU A 170 10.48 -13.73 -11.56
C LEU A 170 10.12 -13.79 -10.06
N LEU A 171 8.83 -13.91 -9.75
CA LEU A 171 8.34 -14.33 -8.44
C LEU A 171 8.26 -15.87 -8.41
N PRO A 172 8.86 -16.58 -7.43
CA PRO A 172 8.72 -18.03 -7.37
C PRO A 172 7.26 -18.49 -7.37
N THR A 173 6.93 -19.53 -8.14
CA THR A 173 5.55 -19.97 -8.36
C THR A 173 4.76 -20.21 -7.07
N PRO A 174 5.29 -20.89 -6.03
CA PRO A 174 4.56 -21.09 -4.77
C PRO A 174 4.18 -19.78 -4.07
N LEU A 175 5.06 -18.78 -4.13
CA LEU A 175 4.79 -17.44 -3.64
C LEU A 175 3.76 -16.73 -4.52
N ALA A 176 3.89 -16.81 -5.84
CA ALA A 176 2.96 -16.17 -6.76
C ALA A 176 1.52 -16.71 -6.61
N SER A 177 1.34 -18.03 -6.48
CA SER A 177 0.02 -18.68 -6.40
C SER A 177 -0.71 -18.44 -5.08
N THR A 178 0.01 -18.14 -4.00
CA THR A 178 -0.56 -18.01 -2.65
C THR A 178 -0.79 -16.55 -2.24
N LEU A 179 -0.10 -15.59 -2.86
CA LEU A 179 -0.18 -14.19 -2.47
C LEU A 179 -1.61 -13.62 -2.52
N ASN A 180 -2.43 -14.00 -3.49
CA ASN A 180 -3.83 -13.54 -3.55
C ASN A 180 -4.63 -13.98 -2.32
N THR A 181 -4.48 -15.25 -1.90
CA THR A 181 -5.18 -15.78 -0.72
C THR A 181 -4.66 -15.12 0.55
N ALA A 182 -3.34 -15.04 0.71
CA ALA A 182 -2.73 -14.37 1.86
C ALA A 182 -3.14 -12.89 1.97
N LEU A 183 -3.31 -12.20 0.85
CA LEU A 183 -3.76 -10.82 0.82
C LEU A 183 -5.24 -10.70 1.24
N LEU A 184 -6.11 -11.59 0.74
CA LEU A 184 -7.52 -11.64 1.15
C LEU A 184 -7.69 -11.91 2.64
N LEU A 185 -7.03 -12.96 3.15
CA LEU A 185 -7.13 -13.39 4.55
C LEU A 185 -6.41 -12.44 5.50
N GLY A 186 -5.21 -11.98 5.13
CA GLY A 186 -4.37 -11.16 5.98
C GLY A 186 -4.77 -9.70 6.01
N TYR A 187 -5.39 -9.16 4.94
CA TYR A 187 -5.70 -7.74 4.87
C TYR A 187 -7.15 -7.38 4.58
N TRP A 188 -7.81 -7.97 3.59
CA TRP A 188 -9.14 -7.49 3.17
C TRP A 188 -10.22 -7.93 4.15
N ILE A 189 -10.15 -9.17 4.63
CA ILE A 189 -11.07 -9.68 5.65
C ILE A 189 -10.93 -8.88 6.97
N PRO A 190 -9.72 -8.67 7.52
CA PRO A 190 -9.56 -7.79 8.68
C PRO A 190 -10.06 -6.36 8.42
N THR A 191 -9.80 -5.80 7.24
CA THR A 191 -10.25 -4.45 6.87
C THR A 191 -11.78 -4.36 6.77
N PHE A 192 -12.43 -5.42 6.28
CA PHE A 192 -13.89 -5.51 6.29
C PHE A 192 -14.44 -5.47 7.71
N PHE A 193 -13.90 -6.26 8.65
CA PHE A 193 -14.33 -6.22 10.05
C PHE A 193 -14.01 -4.88 10.72
N LEU A 194 -12.88 -4.26 10.39
CA LEU A 194 -12.55 -2.92 10.85
C LEU A 194 -13.61 -1.90 10.40
N LEU A 195 -14.12 -1.99 9.17
CA LEU A 195 -15.08 -1.01 8.62
C LEU A 195 -16.55 -1.38 8.91
N TYR A 196 -16.81 -2.61 9.36
CA TYR A 196 -18.14 -3.08 9.71
C TYR A 196 -18.72 -2.30 10.92
N PRO A 197 -20.03 -1.97 10.92
CA PRO A 197 -20.68 -1.19 11.97
C PRO A 197 -20.96 -2.04 13.24
N ILE A 198 -19.89 -2.45 13.91
CA ILE A 198 -19.93 -3.12 15.22
C ILE A 198 -20.48 -2.14 16.26
N GLN A 199 -21.57 -2.52 16.93
CA GLN A 199 -22.26 -1.66 17.90
C GLN A 199 -21.57 -1.60 19.26
N ASP A 200 -20.96 -2.71 19.69
CA ASP A 200 -20.20 -2.78 20.94
C ASP A 200 -18.87 -2.02 20.80
N PRO A 201 -18.67 -0.91 21.54
CA PRO A 201 -17.46 -0.11 21.43
C PRO A 201 -16.20 -0.82 21.93
N ASP A 202 -16.31 -1.77 22.86
CA ASP A 202 -15.17 -2.53 23.36
C ASP A 202 -14.71 -3.56 22.32
N VAL A 203 -15.67 -4.29 21.72
CA VAL A 203 -15.39 -5.21 20.61
C VAL A 203 -14.80 -4.44 19.43
N LYS A 204 -15.30 -3.25 19.10
CA LYS A 204 -14.76 -2.41 18.04
C LYS A 204 -13.28 -2.07 18.28
N GLN A 205 -12.92 -1.69 19.50
CA GLN A 205 -11.54 -1.38 19.86
C GLN A 205 -10.61 -2.60 19.76
N LEU A 206 -11.09 -3.79 20.14
CA LEU A 206 -10.35 -5.03 19.95
C LEU A 206 -10.14 -5.37 18.47
N VAL A 207 -11.17 -5.20 17.64
CA VAL A 207 -11.06 -5.40 16.18
C VAL A 207 -10.05 -4.42 15.57
N ILE A 208 -10.05 -3.16 15.99
CA ILE A 208 -9.04 -2.18 15.56
C ILE A 208 -7.64 -2.65 15.96
N ALA A 209 -7.48 -3.14 17.20
CA ALA A 209 -6.19 -3.59 17.69
C ALA A 209 -5.63 -4.80 16.90
N VAL A 210 -6.49 -5.78 16.58
CA VAL A 210 -6.13 -6.90 15.70
C VAL A 210 -5.78 -6.38 14.30
N TRP A 211 -6.56 -5.45 13.75
CA TRP A 211 -6.32 -4.91 12.43
C TRP A 211 -4.98 -4.15 12.31
N GLN A 212 -4.45 -3.56 13.39
CA GLN A 212 -3.16 -2.84 13.32
C GLN A 212 -1.98 -3.69 12.83
N PHE A 213 -2.07 -5.02 12.92
CA PHE A 213 -1.03 -5.94 12.43
C PHE A 213 -1.41 -6.63 11.12
N SER A 214 -2.53 -6.23 10.51
CA SER A 214 -3.10 -6.85 9.32
C SER A 214 -2.09 -7.02 8.16
N PRO A 215 -1.29 -6.01 7.77
CA PRO A 215 -0.33 -6.22 6.70
C PRO A 215 0.79 -7.23 7.04
N MET A 216 1.06 -7.46 8.33
CA MET A 216 2.01 -8.50 8.77
C MET A 216 1.37 -9.88 8.71
N TYR A 217 0.05 -10.00 8.94
CA TYR A 217 -0.67 -11.25 8.73
C TYR A 217 -0.56 -11.73 7.29
N VAL A 218 -0.59 -10.81 6.30
CA VAL A 218 -0.34 -11.15 4.90
C VAL A 218 0.99 -11.89 4.74
N ASN A 219 2.07 -11.35 5.31
CA ASN A 219 3.40 -11.97 5.22
C ASN A 219 3.46 -13.33 5.92
N LEU A 220 2.86 -13.46 7.09
CA LEU A 220 2.84 -14.71 7.86
C LEU A 220 2.06 -15.80 7.11
N ILE A 221 0.84 -15.49 6.67
CA ILE A 221 -0.01 -16.42 5.92
C ILE A 221 0.66 -16.78 4.60
N TRP A 222 1.20 -15.80 3.89
CA TRP A 222 1.89 -16.01 2.62
C TRP A 222 3.07 -16.96 2.76
N TRP A 223 3.89 -16.76 3.79
CA TRP A 223 4.98 -17.68 4.10
C TRP A 223 4.47 -19.09 4.38
N ILE A 224 3.49 -19.27 5.29
CA ILE A 224 2.92 -20.58 5.62
C ILE A 224 2.37 -21.28 4.36
N GLU A 225 1.53 -20.61 3.58
CA GLU A 225 0.91 -21.17 2.38
C GLU A 225 1.95 -21.56 1.32
N SER A 226 3.02 -20.77 1.17
CA SER A 226 4.10 -21.08 0.23
C SER A 226 4.84 -22.36 0.60
N GLN A 227 5.13 -22.58 1.89
CA GLN A 227 5.79 -23.79 2.38
C GLN A 227 4.93 -25.05 2.19
N LEU A 228 3.62 -24.92 2.44
CA LEU A 228 2.67 -26.02 2.22
C LEU A 228 2.59 -26.39 0.73
N THR A 229 2.57 -25.39 -0.16
CA THR A 229 2.50 -25.58 -1.62
C THR A 229 3.78 -26.21 -2.19
N GLU A 230 4.95 -25.79 -1.70
CA GLU A 230 6.25 -26.37 -2.07
C GLU A 230 6.34 -27.86 -1.68
N SER A 231 5.85 -28.20 -0.49
CA SER A 231 5.85 -29.56 0.03
C SER A 231 4.99 -30.50 -0.85
N THR A 232 3.79 -30.07 -1.25
CA THR A 232 2.91 -30.86 -2.13
C THR A 232 3.50 -31.02 -3.54
N THR A 233 4.08 -29.97 -4.09
CA THR A 233 4.63 -30.00 -5.46
C THR A 233 5.81 -30.95 -5.57
N THR A 234 6.67 -30.99 -4.55
CA THR A 234 7.85 -31.87 -4.49
C THR A 234 7.45 -33.36 -4.48
N THR A 235 6.28 -33.70 -3.94
CA THR A 235 5.74 -35.07 -3.95
C THR A 235 5.17 -35.46 -5.33
N THR A 236 4.73 -34.50 -6.15
CA THR A 236 4.03 -34.78 -7.42
C THR A 236 4.91 -34.59 -8.68
N THR A 237 6.05 -33.90 -8.59
CA THR A 237 6.88 -33.52 -9.77
C THR A 237 8.09 -34.42 -10.07
N SER A 238 7.92 -35.75 -10.00
CA SER A 238 8.84 -36.69 -10.68
C SER A 238 8.55 -36.86 -12.18
N SER A 239 7.51 -36.21 -12.72
CA SER A 239 7.20 -36.26 -14.15
C SER A 239 6.58 -34.94 -14.64
N SER A 240 7.04 -34.44 -15.78
CA SER A 240 6.38 -33.46 -16.69
C SER A 240 6.77 -31.97 -16.75
N ALA A 241 7.77 -31.44 -16.04
CA ALA A 241 8.15 -30.02 -16.19
C ALA A 241 9.29 -29.76 -17.22
N LYS A 242 9.16 -30.30 -18.44
CA LYS A 242 9.88 -29.80 -19.63
C LYS A 242 8.84 -29.18 -20.55
N GLY A 243 8.62 -27.86 -20.47
CA GLY A 243 7.69 -27.20 -21.37
C GLY A 243 7.52 -25.70 -21.16
N LYS A 244 8.07 -24.95 -22.12
CA LYS A 244 7.87 -23.52 -22.43
C LYS A 244 8.54 -22.52 -21.47
N GLY A 245 9.60 -21.85 -21.97
CA GLY A 245 10.34 -20.77 -21.30
C GLY A 245 9.55 -19.47 -21.11
N GLY A 246 8.33 -19.55 -20.57
CA GLY A 246 7.50 -18.41 -20.21
C GLY A 246 7.51 -18.10 -18.71
N ARG A 247 7.01 -16.92 -18.33
CA ARG A 247 6.84 -16.48 -16.94
C ARG A 247 5.78 -17.31 -16.21
N SER A 248 6.22 -18.27 -15.40
CA SER A 248 5.34 -19.20 -14.66
C SER A 248 4.52 -18.52 -13.55
N ASP A 249 4.92 -17.32 -13.11
CA ASP A 249 4.26 -16.51 -12.10
C ASP A 249 3.08 -15.68 -12.64
N LEU A 250 3.08 -15.38 -13.95
CA LEU A 250 2.15 -14.44 -14.55
C LEU A 250 0.67 -14.81 -14.39
N PRO A 251 0.22 -16.07 -14.55
CA PRO A 251 -1.19 -16.42 -14.35
C PRO A 251 -1.68 -16.07 -12.94
N SER A 252 -0.89 -16.36 -11.91
CA SER A 252 -1.23 -16.04 -10.52
C SER A 252 -1.21 -14.54 -10.26
N LEU A 253 -0.24 -13.81 -10.82
CA LEU A 253 -0.19 -12.35 -10.73
C LEU A 253 -1.39 -11.68 -11.41
N ARG A 254 -1.88 -12.21 -12.54
CA ARG A 254 -3.11 -11.72 -13.18
C ARG A 254 -4.32 -11.87 -12.27
N VAL A 255 -4.46 -13.01 -11.60
CA VAL A 255 -5.54 -13.23 -10.61
C VAL A 255 -5.42 -12.23 -9.46
N LEU A 256 -4.21 -12.08 -8.89
CA LEU A 256 -3.94 -11.12 -7.83
C LEU A 256 -4.36 -9.70 -8.21
N TYR A 257 -3.89 -9.18 -9.36
CA TYR A 257 -4.21 -7.83 -9.77
C TYR A 257 -5.68 -7.66 -10.16
N ALA A 258 -6.31 -8.67 -10.77
CA ALA A 258 -7.75 -8.66 -11.05
C ALA A 258 -8.58 -8.55 -9.76
N THR A 259 -8.22 -9.31 -8.72
CA THR A 259 -8.86 -9.23 -7.41
C THR A 259 -8.71 -7.83 -6.81
N ILE A 260 -7.48 -7.29 -6.78
CA ILE A 260 -7.21 -5.96 -6.22
C ILE A 260 -8.00 -4.88 -6.97
N ILE A 261 -7.95 -4.88 -8.31
CA ILE A 261 -8.68 -3.92 -9.16
C ILE A 261 -10.17 -4.00 -8.87
N THR A 262 -10.73 -5.22 -8.82
CA THR A 262 -12.17 -5.43 -8.58
C THR A 262 -12.60 -4.85 -7.24
N ILE A 263 -11.89 -5.18 -6.16
CA ILE A 263 -12.27 -4.74 -4.81
C ILE A 263 -12.08 -3.23 -4.64
N CYS A 264 -10.97 -2.67 -5.15
CA CYS A 264 -10.72 -1.24 -5.07
C CYS A 264 -11.74 -0.46 -5.89
N THR A 265 -12.05 -0.91 -7.11
CA THR A 265 -13.03 -0.25 -7.99
C THR A 265 -14.43 -0.28 -7.40
N ALA A 266 -14.87 -1.45 -6.92
CA ALA A 266 -16.18 -1.58 -6.29
C ALA A 266 -16.32 -0.65 -5.06
N THR A 267 -15.26 -0.56 -4.25
CA THR A 267 -15.23 0.33 -3.09
C THR A 267 -15.26 1.79 -3.50
N HIS A 268 -14.43 2.19 -4.46
CA HIS A 268 -14.38 3.56 -4.97
C HIS A 268 -15.73 4.01 -5.50
N LEU A 269 -16.34 3.22 -6.38
CA LEU A 269 -17.68 3.52 -6.92
C LEU A 269 -18.74 3.57 -5.81
N GLY A 270 -18.63 2.73 -4.78
CA GLY A 270 -19.50 2.77 -3.60
C GLY A 270 -19.34 4.05 -2.77
N VAL A 271 -18.10 4.53 -2.57
CA VAL A 271 -17.81 5.79 -1.88
C VAL A 271 -18.32 6.97 -2.71
N ILE A 272 -18.03 7.00 -4.01
CA ILE A 272 -18.51 8.05 -4.92
C ILE A 272 -20.03 8.10 -4.95
N SER A 273 -20.69 6.95 -5.09
CA SER A 273 -22.15 6.85 -5.03
C SER A 273 -22.69 7.37 -3.69
N SER A 274 -22.05 7.01 -2.57
CA SER A 274 -22.42 7.50 -1.23
C SER A 274 -22.28 9.02 -1.10
N ILE A 275 -21.28 9.64 -1.73
CA ILE A 275 -21.10 11.09 -1.75
C ILE A 275 -22.17 11.76 -2.62
N LEU A 276 -22.47 11.20 -3.79
CA LEU A 276 -23.42 11.78 -4.74
C LEU A 276 -24.88 11.68 -4.30
N THR A 277 -25.21 10.65 -3.51
CA THR A 277 -26.60 10.36 -3.11
C THR A 277 -26.92 10.77 -1.67
N THR A 278 -25.93 11.23 -0.90
CA THR A 278 -26.15 11.64 0.50
C THR A 278 -27.01 12.90 0.60
N THR A 279 -27.88 12.92 1.62
CA THR A 279 -28.64 14.11 2.03
C THR A 279 -27.98 14.85 3.20
N SER A 280 -26.85 14.36 3.72
CA SER A 280 -26.16 14.98 4.85
C SER A 280 -25.41 16.25 4.40
N PRO A 281 -25.74 17.44 4.95
CA PRO A 281 -25.23 18.73 4.46
C PRO A 281 -23.71 18.92 4.61
N GLY A 282 -23.03 18.06 5.38
CA GLY A 282 -21.58 18.11 5.59
C GLY A 282 -20.75 17.16 4.72
N VAL A 283 -21.37 16.37 3.84
CA VAL A 283 -20.67 15.38 3.01
C VAL A 283 -20.64 15.84 1.56
N SER A 284 -19.44 16.03 1.02
CA SER A 284 -19.20 16.35 -0.38
C SER A 284 -17.84 15.80 -0.79
N PHE A 285 -17.55 15.76 -2.09
CA PHE A 285 -16.21 15.40 -2.59
C PHE A 285 -15.13 16.25 -1.92
N SER A 286 -15.38 17.56 -1.84
CA SER A 286 -14.47 18.50 -1.20
C SER A 286 -14.29 18.15 0.27
N SER A 287 -15.37 17.96 1.03
CA SER A 287 -15.23 17.69 2.47
C SER A 287 -14.56 16.35 2.76
N VAL A 288 -14.72 15.33 1.91
CA VAL A 288 -14.09 14.01 2.09
C VAL A 288 -12.60 14.05 1.72
N TYR A 289 -12.24 14.64 0.58
CA TYR A 289 -10.92 14.49 -0.02
C TYR A 289 -10.01 15.71 0.08
N LEU A 290 -10.55 16.93 0.03
CA LEU A 290 -9.71 18.13 0.01
C LEU A 290 -9.25 18.52 1.43
N LEU A 291 -7.97 18.87 1.53
CA LEU A 291 -7.38 19.40 2.75
C LEU A 291 -7.96 20.79 3.04
N HIS A 292 -8.68 20.91 4.16
CA HIS A 292 -9.20 22.19 4.63
C HIS A 292 -8.45 22.61 5.89
N TYR A 293 -7.58 23.61 5.75
CA TYR A 293 -6.95 24.21 6.92
C TYR A 293 -7.92 25.17 7.61
N ARG A 294 -8.03 25.06 8.94
CA ARG A 294 -8.84 25.95 9.79
C ARG A 294 -7.97 26.51 10.92
N SER A 295 -8.39 27.62 11.51
CA SER A 295 -7.72 28.19 12.69
C SER A 295 -7.96 27.38 13.96
N VAL A 296 -9.07 26.64 14.03
CA VAL A 296 -9.44 25.76 15.15
C VAL A 296 -9.99 24.46 14.58
N PHE A 297 -9.57 23.33 15.16
CA PHE A 297 -10.02 22.00 14.77
C PHE A 297 -10.71 21.32 15.95
N THR A 298 -11.80 20.59 15.66
CA THR A 298 -12.31 19.57 16.58
C THR A 298 -11.43 18.30 16.50
N PRO A 299 -11.48 17.39 17.49
CA PRO A 299 -10.72 16.13 17.43
C PRO A 299 -10.97 15.32 16.15
N TYR A 300 -12.21 15.27 15.66
CA TYR A 300 -12.57 14.52 14.45
C TYR A 300 -12.07 15.20 13.18
N GLU A 301 -12.15 16.53 13.10
CA GLU A 301 -11.57 17.27 11.98
C GLU A 301 -10.04 17.16 11.97
N SER A 302 -9.39 17.18 13.13
CA SER A 302 -7.95 16.94 13.22
C SER A 302 -7.56 15.56 12.70
N LEU A 303 -8.28 14.51 13.12
CA LEU A 303 -8.04 13.15 12.60
C LEU A 303 -8.32 13.08 11.10
N HIS A 304 -9.42 13.66 10.64
CA HIS A 304 -9.76 13.69 9.22
C HIS A 304 -8.67 14.34 8.39
N TYR A 305 -8.17 15.50 8.82
CA TYR A 305 -7.04 16.16 8.18
C TYR A 305 -5.79 15.26 8.15
N ILE A 306 -5.42 14.65 9.28
CA ILE A 306 -4.26 13.74 9.36
C ILE A 306 -4.40 12.57 8.38
N PHE A 307 -5.57 11.94 8.30
CA PHE A 307 -5.83 10.85 7.37
C PHE A 307 -5.90 11.30 5.90
N GLN A 308 -6.34 12.54 5.62
CA GLN A 308 -6.27 13.10 4.28
C GLN A 308 -4.81 13.31 3.85
N VAL A 309 -3.96 13.83 4.74
CA VAL A 309 -2.52 13.97 4.48
C VAL A 309 -1.90 12.60 4.24
N ASP A 310 -2.23 11.59 5.05
CA ASP A 310 -1.69 10.24 4.89
C ASP A 310 -2.15 9.62 3.55
N PHE A 311 -3.45 9.68 3.26
CA PHE A 311 -4.02 9.19 2.01
C PHE A 311 -3.33 9.81 0.78
N TRP A 312 -3.26 11.14 0.71
CA TRP A 312 -2.66 11.82 -0.44
C TRP A 312 -1.16 11.60 -0.53
N GLY A 313 -0.45 11.68 0.59
CA GLY A 313 1.00 11.46 0.61
C GLY A 313 1.37 10.06 0.14
N ILE A 314 0.60 9.04 0.54
CA ILE A 314 0.75 7.67 0.06
C ILE A 314 0.50 7.59 -1.45
N PHE A 315 -0.70 7.93 -1.93
CA PHE A 315 -1.06 7.67 -3.32
C PHE A 315 -0.33 8.57 -4.33
N LEU A 316 0.05 9.80 -3.94
CA LEU A 316 0.93 10.63 -4.76
C LEU A 316 2.34 10.01 -4.87
N ALA A 317 2.91 9.55 -3.76
CA ALA A 317 4.20 8.87 -3.78
C ALA A 317 4.15 7.56 -4.57
N THR A 318 3.11 6.75 -4.40
CA THR A 318 2.92 5.51 -5.15
C THR A 318 2.72 5.79 -6.64
N GLY A 319 1.99 6.84 -7.01
CA GLY A 319 1.85 7.28 -8.40
C GLY A 319 3.18 7.68 -9.03
N ILE A 320 4.01 8.44 -8.30
CA ILE A 320 5.38 8.77 -8.75
C ILE A 320 6.22 7.50 -8.88
N TRP A 321 6.10 6.55 -7.96
CA TRP A 321 6.78 5.26 -8.06
C TRP A 321 6.35 4.45 -9.29
N CYS A 322 5.08 4.52 -9.68
CA CYS A 322 4.62 3.96 -10.96
C CYS A 322 5.30 4.65 -12.16
N LEU A 323 5.46 5.98 -12.14
CA LEU A 323 6.19 6.72 -13.17
C LEU A 323 7.69 6.35 -13.22
N VAL A 324 8.30 6.02 -12.08
CA VAL A 324 9.64 5.43 -12.05
C VAL A 324 9.65 4.08 -12.77
N GLY A 325 8.64 3.24 -12.57
CA GLY A 325 8.48 2.01 -13.34
C GLY A 325 8.36 2.23 -14.86
N VAL A 326 7.63 3.26 -15.30
CA VAL A 326 7.58 3.65 -16.73
C VAL A 326 8.96 4.07 -17.24
N ARG A 327 9.66 4.92 -16.48
CA ARG A 327 11.03 5.35 -16.79
C ARG A 327 11.94 4.15 -16.99
N ASP A 328 11.88 3.17 -16.09
CA ASP A 328 12.72 1.98 -16.14
C ASP A 328 12.42 1.11 -17.37
N LEU A 329 11.15 0.83 -17.65
CA LEU A 329 10.76 0.08 -18.85
C LEU A 329 11.17 0.81 -20.15
N ARG A 330 11.08 2.15 -20.17
CA ARG A 330 11.47 2.96 -21.32
C ARG A 330 12.98 2.98 -21.54
N ASN A 331 13.76 3.09 -20.46
CA ASN A 331 15.23 3.03 -20.52
C ASN A 331 15.73 1.67 -21.05
N LEU A 332 14.94 0.61 -20.86
CA LEU A 332 15.21 -0.73 -21.36
C LEU A 332 14.67 -0.97 -22.79
N GLY A 333 13.97 0.01 -23.38
CA GLY A 333 13.34 -0.13 -24.70
C GLY A 333 12.15 -1.09 -24.73
N ILE A 334 11.56 -1.43 -23.59
CA ILE A 334 10.40 -2.34 -23.49
C ILE A 334 9.09 -1.62 -23.82
N THR A 335 9.05 -0.30 -23.60
CA THR A 335 7.88 0.53 -23.88
C THR A 335 8.28 1.90 -24.41
N ASP A 336 7.42 2.45 -25.24
CA ASP A 336 7.45 3.80 -25.81
C ASP A 336 6.50 4.77 -25.10
N VAL A 337 5.73 4.31 -24.10
CA VAL A 337 4.78 5.13 -23.33
C VAL A 337 5.50 6.35 -22.74
N GLY A 338 5.00 7.54 -23.10
CA GLY A 338 5.52 8.81 -22.58
C GLY A 338 5.06 9.08 -21.15
N TYR A 339 5.83 9.89 -20.42
CA TYR A 339 5.51 10.27 -19.04
C TYR A 339 4.15 10.98 -18.92
N VAL A 340 3.82 11.87 -19.86
CA VAL A 340 2.53 12.57 -19.88
C VAL A 340 1.37 11.57 -20.02
N SER A 341 1.45 10.64 -20.97
CA SER A 341 0.44 9.61 -21.17
C SER A 341 0.29 8.71 -19.94
N ALA A 342 1.39 8.33 -19.30
CA ALA A 342 1.35 7.55 -18.07
C ALA A 342 0.73 8.32 -16.91
N THR A 343 1.09 9.60 -16.71
CA THR A 343 0.52 10.45 -15.67
C THR A 343 -0.98 10.67 -15.89
N VAL A 344 -1.40 10.98 -17.12
CA VAL A 344 -2.81 11.15 -17.46
C VAL A 344 -3.56 9.83 -17.29
N GLY A 345 -3.01 8.71 -17.75
CA GLY A 345 -3.62 7.39 -17.59
C GLY A 345 -3.83 7.01 -16.13
N LEU A 346 -2.79 7.18 -15.28
CA LEU A 346 -2.88 6.95 -13.84
C LEU A 346 -3.94 7.86 -13.19
N GLY A 347 -3.95 9.14 -13.56
CA GLY A 347 -4.93 10.11 -13.04
C GLY A 347 -6.36 9.77 -13.43
N VAL A 348 -6.61 9.48 -14.71
CA VAL A 348 -7.94 9.10 -15.22
C VAL A 348 -8.43 7.82 -14.55
N VAL A 349 -7.59 6.77 -14.47
CA VAL A 349 -7.99 5.52 -13.80
C VAL A 349 -8.22 5.75 -12.30
N SER A 350 -7.41 6.59 -11.65
CA SER A 350 -7.62 6.93 -10.23
C SER A 350 -8.94 7.63 -9.98
N VAL A 351 -9.39 8.50 -10.90
CA VAL A 351 -10.67 9.20 -10.80
C VAL A 351 -11.86 8.30 -11.12
N LEU A 352 -11.71 7.37 -12.08
CA LEU A 352 -12.82 6.53 -12.53
C LEU A 352 -12.98 5.25 -11.71
N ALA A 353 -11.87 4.65 -11.26
CA ALA A 353 -11.82 3.34 -10.62
C ALA A 353 -11.16 3.37 -9.24
N GLY A 354 -10.67 4.53 -8.79
CA GLY A 354 -9.99 4.69 -7.51
C GLY A 354 -8.48 4.49 -7.59
N PRO A 355 -7.73 5.07 -6.64
CA PRO A 355 -6.27 5.09 -6.67
C PRO A 355 -5.67 3.69 -6.45
N GLY A 356 -6.30 2.84 -5.64
CA GLY A 356 -5.86 1.45 -5.47
C GLY A 356 -5.94 0.64 -6.77
N ALA A 357 -7.03 0.81 -7.53
CA ALA A 357 -7.19 0.17 -8.83
C ALA A 357 -6.19 0.70 -9.87
N ALA A 358 -5.91 2.00 -9.86
CA ALA A 358 -4.90 2.60 -10.74
C ALA A 358 -3.49 2.04 -10.47
N VAL A 359 -3.11 1.91 -9.20
CA VAL A 359 -1.84 1.28 -8.80
C VAL A 359 -1.80 -0.16 -9.30
N ALA A 360 -2.79 -0.98 -8.96
CA ALA A 360 -2.82 -2.39 -9.37
C ALA A 360 -2.84 -2.56 -10.91
N GLY A 361 -3.59 -1.72 -11.62
CA GLY A 361 -3.63 -1.72 -13.08
C GLY A 361 -2.29 -1.37 -13.72
N PHE A 362 -1.56 -0.40 -13.16
CA PHE A 362 -0.20 -0.10 -13.61
C PHE A 362 0.74 -1.29 -13.42
N TRP A 363 0.73 -1.90 -12.23
CA TRP A 363 1.62 -3.02 -11.93
C TRP A 363 1.26 -4.27 -12.73
N TRP A 364 -0.03 -4.52 -12.99
CA TRP A 364 -0.46 -5.52 -13.97
C TRP A 364 0.15 -5.22 -15.34
N TRP A 365 -0.09 -4.02 -15.91
CA TRP A 365 0.45 -3.65 -17.21
C TRP A 365 1.97 -3.85 -17.29
N ARG A 366 2.71 -3.49 -16.24
CA ARG A 366 4.14 -3.73 -16.12
C ARG A 366 4.50 -5.21 -16.21
N GLU A 367 3.76 -6.09 -15.53
CA GLU A 367 4.01 -7.54 -15.60
C GLU A 367 3.82 -8.10 -17.02
N GLU A 368 2.79 -7.64 -17.74
CA GLU A 368 2.56 -8.04 -19.14
C GLU A 368 3.69 -7.59 -20.05
N LYS A 369 4.18 -6.35 -19.86
CA LYS A 369 5.32 -5.84 -20.62
C LYS A 369 6.60 -6.63 -20.37
N LEU A 370 6.87 -6.97 -19.11
CA LEU A 370 8.01 -7.80 -18.74
C LEU A 370 7.88 -9.25 -19.24
N ALA A 371 6.66 -9.79 -19.33
CA ALA A 371 6.42 -11.13 -19.87
C ALA A 371 6.71 -11.24 -21.37
N GLY A 372 6.64 -10.12 -22.11
CA GLY A 372 6.99 -10.06 -23.52
C GLY A 372 8.49 -10.20 -23.82
N ILE A 373 9.36 -10.20 -22.80
CA ILE A 373 10.81 -10.34 -22.96
C ILE A 373 11.17 -11.84 -22.94
N PRO A 374 11.79 -12.38 -24.01
CA PRO A 374 12.24 -13.77 -24.01
C PRO A 374 13.24 -14.02 -22.87
N ILE A 375 12.99 -15.06 -22.06
CA ILE A 375 14.00 -15.59 -21.16
C ILE A 375 15.01 -16.31 -22.06
N ALA A 376 16.17 -15.70 -22.30
CA ALA A 376 17.22 -16.38 -23.06
C ALA A 376 17.57 -17.69 -22.34
N GLY A 377 17.10 -18.81 -22.90
CA GLY A 377 17.55 -20.13 -22.50
C GLY A 377 19.03 -20.25 -22.84
N GLY A 378 19.81 -20.79 -21.91
CA GLY A 378 21.19 -21.17 -22.16
C GLY A 378 21.27 -22.33 -23.15
N ASP A 379 20.98 -22.08 -24.42
CA ASP A 379 21.37 -22.94 -25.53
C ASP A 379 22.54 -22.27 -26.24
N GLY A 380 23.67 -22.28 -25.55
CA GLY A 380 25.00 -22.02 -26.09
C GLY A 380 25.81 -23.31 -26.13
N LYS A 381 25.28 -24.38 -26.72
CA LYS A 381 26.10 -25.50 -27.19
C LYS A 381 26.14 -25.49 -28.72
N GLY A 382 27.29 -25.06 -29.24
CA GLY A 382 27.85 -25.50 -30.52
C GLY A 382 27.19 -24.96 -31.79
N LYS A 383 27.82 -23.97 -32.40
CA LYS A 383 28.76 -24.23 -33.51
C LYS A 383 29.74 -23.08 -33.64
#